data_AF-T0ZGM6-F1
#
_entry.id   AF-T0ZGM6-F1
#
_cell.length_a   1.000
_cell.length_b   1.000
_cell.length_c   1.000
_cell.angle_alpha   90.00
_cell.angle_beta   90.00
_cell.angle_gamma   90.00
#
_symmetry.space_group_name_H-M   'P 1'
#
loop_
_entity.id
_entity.type
_entity.pdbx_description
1 polymer ?
#
loop_
_entity_poly.entity_id
_entity_poly.type
_entity_poly.pdbx_seq_one_letter_code
_entity_poly.pdbx_strand_id
1 'polypeptide(L)'
;MLLCVARLGLRSKEVAQLRLDDVDWRNSTVRVRTRKTGRGALLPLSHEVGKALSDYLERGRPTSDAREVFVLHRQHVGAPINRQVVGDAV
;
A
#
# COMPACT_ATOMS: atom_id res chain seq x y z
N MET A 1 -0.39 -0.26 -7.42
CA MET A 1 0.68 -1.17 -6.95
C MET A 1 1.80 -1.38 -7.97
N LEU A 2 1.49 -1.78 -9.22
CA LEU A 2 2.52 -2.11 -10.23
C LEU A 2 3.52 -0.97 -10.49
N LEU A 3 3.03 0.27 -10.58
CA LEU A 3 3.88 1.46 -10.79
C LEU A 3 4.89 1.70 -9.65
N CYS A 4 4.55 1.39 -8.40
CA CYS A 4 5.48 1.55 -7.28
C CYS A 4 6.63 0.53 -7.36
N VAL A 5 6.34 -0.71 -7.76
CA VAL A 5 7.36 -1.74 -7.98
C VAL A 5 8.24 -1.37 -9.18
N ALA A 6 7.62 -0.95 -10.29
CA ALA A 6 8.30 -0.69 -11.55
C ALA A 6 9.14 0.60 -11.56
N ARG A 7 8.67 1.68 -10.90
CA ARG A 7 9.32 3.01 -10.96
C ARG A 7 10.21 3.31 -9.75
N LEU A 8 9.87 2.79 -8.56
CA LEU A 8 10.64 3.04 -7.34
C LEU A 8 11.58 1.87 -6.99
N GLY A 9 11.55 0.78 -7.77
CA GLY A 9 12.35 -0.43 -7.51
C GLY A 9 12.04 -1.07 -6.17
N LEU A 10 10.82 -0.88 -5.66
CA LEU A 10 10.39 -1.42 -4.38
C LEU A 10 10.12 -2.92 -4.51
N ARG A 11 10.64 -3.69 -3.56
CA ARG A 11 10.33 -5.12 -3.43
C ARG A 11 8.90 -5.29 -2.94
N SER A 12 8.28 -6.43 -3.25
CA SER A 12 6.89 -6.71 -2.84
C SER A 12 6.64 -6.50 -1.34
N LYS A 13 7.61 -6.84 -0.48
CA LYS A 13 7.54 -6.63 0.97
C LYS A 13 7.58 -5.15 1.37
N GLU A 14 8.37 -4.34 0.67
CA GLU A 14 8.47 -2.90 0.93
C GLU A 14 7.17 -2.18 0.52
N VAL A 15 6.56 -2.62 -0.60
CA VAL A 15 5.24 -2.12 -1.03
C VAL A 15 4.14 -2.54 -0.05
N ALA A 16 4.16 -3.78 0.43
CA ALA A 16 3.16 -4.29 1.37
C ALA A 16 3.22 -3.62 2.75
N GLN A 17 4.40 -3.14 3.18
CA GLN A 17 4.59 -2.47 4.47
C GLN A 17 4.55 -0.94 4.38
N LEU A 18 4.34 -0.38 3.18
CA LEU A 18 4.28 1.06 2.97
C LEU A 18 3.04 1.63 3.68
N ARG A 19 3.23 2.60 4.57
CA ARG A 19 2.13 3.28 5.25
C ARG A 19 1.88 4.67 4.69
N LEU A 20 0.69 5.19 4.94
CA LEU A 20 0.30 6.55 4.56
C LEU A 20 1.29 7.60 5.12
N ASP A 21 1.79 7.38 6.32
CA ASP A 21 2.77 8.27 6.98
C ASP A 21 4.16 8.26 6.34
N ASP A 22 4.47 7.22 5.56
CA ASP A 22 5.75 7.12 4.87
C ASP A 22 5.77 7.94 3.58
N VAL A 23 4.63 8.50 3.16
CA VAL A 23 4.50 9.28 1.92
C VAL A 23 4.47 10.76 2.28
N ASP A 24 5.57 11.46 1.97
CA ASP A 24 5.65 12.91 2.10
C ASP A 24 5.27 13.55 0.76
N TRP A 25 4.01 13.95 0.66
CA TRP A 25 3.46 14.61 -0.52
C TRP A 25 4.04 16.01 -0.75
N ARG A 26 4.45 16.72 0.31
CA ARG A 26 5.01 18.07 0.19
C ARG A 26 6.40 18.04 -0.41
N ASN A 27 7.22 17.11 0.06
CA ASN A 27 8.58 16.93 -0.44
C ASN A 27 8.67 15.96 -1.63
N SER A 28 7.54 15.38 -2.06
CA SER A 28 7.49 14.34 -3.09
C SER A 28 8.50 13.21 -2.80
N THR A 29 8.46 12.66 -1.59
CA THR A 29 9.33 11.54 -1.20
C THR A 29 8.55 10.43 -0.50
N VAL A 30 9.09 9.21 -0.59
CA VAL A 30 8.57 8.03 0.10
C VAL A 30 9.67 7.42 0.94
N ARG A 31 9.36 7.17 2.22
CA ARG A 31 10.25 6.55 3.19
C ARG A 31 10.04 5.04 3.25
N VAL A 32 11.04 4.28 2.84
CA VAL A 32 11.08 2.83 3.02
C VAL A 32 11.79 2.55 4.35
N ARG A 33 11.04 2.09 5.37
CA ARG A 33 11.60 1.89 6.73
C ARG A 33 12.64 0.79 6.81
N THR A 34 12.44 -0.30 6.06
CA THR A 34 13.30 -1.48 6.14
C THR A 34 13.58 -2.01 4.75
N ARG A 35 14.85 -1.92 4.31
CA ARG A 35 15.34 -2.64 3.14
C ARG A 35 16.11 -3.88 3.56
N LYS A 36 16.34 -4.81 2.62
CA LYS A 36 17.14 -6.03 2.83
C LYS A 36 18.54 -5.76 3.43
N THR A 37 19.09 -4.58 3.18
CA THR A 37 20.41 -4.13 3.66
C THR A 37 20.36 -3.44 5.04
N GLY A 38 19.23 -3.50 5.75
CA GLY A 38 19.07 -3.01 7.12
C GLY A 38 18.87 -1.49 7.25
N ARG A 39 19.31 -0.69 6.28
CA ARG A 39 19.06 0.76 6.24
C ARG A 39 17.80 1.07 5.44
N GLY A 40 16.88 1.81 6.05
CA GLY A 40 15.78 2.44 5.33
C GLY A 40 16.28 3.43 4.29
N ALA A 41 15.44 3.79 3.32
CA ALA A 41 15.77 4.73 2.26
C ALA A 41 14.64 5.73 2.06
N LEU A 42 14.99 6.98 1.76
CA LEU A 42 14.07 7.96 1.20
C LEU A 42 14.22 7.91 -0.32
N LEU A 43 13.10 7.72 -1.02
CA LEU A 43 13.06 7.67 -2.47
C LEU A 43 12.25 8.84 -2.99
N PRO A 44 12.66 9.45 -4.11
CA PRO A 44 11.84 10.46 -4.77
C PRO A 44 10.54 9.80 -5.28
N LEU A 45 9.41 10.41 -4.92
CA LEU A 45 8.11 10.08 -5.47
C LEU A 45 7.97 10.81 -6.81
N SER A 46 8.07 10.08 -7.91
CA SER A 46 7.81 10.69 -9.22
C SER A 46 6.34 11.10 -9.32
N HIS A 47 6.06 12.17 -10.08
CA HIS A 47 4.72 12.71 -10.25
C HIS A 47 3.71 11.64 -10.74
N GLU A 48 4.12 10.76 -11.64
CA GLU A 48 3.29 9.64 -12.13
C GLU A 48 2.91 8.66 -11.01
N VAL A 49 3.86 8.31 -10.15
CA VAL A 49 3.60 7.42 -9.01
C VAL A 49 2.75 8.11 -7.96
N GLY A 50 3.01 9.40 -7.67
CA GLY A 50 2.21 10.19 -6.74
C GLY A 50 0.75 10.32 -7.20
N LYS A 51 0.54 10.59 -8.49
CA LYS A 51 -0.80 10.64 -9.09
C LYS A 51 -1.51 9.28 -8.99
N ALA A 52 -0.85 8.21 -9.43
CA ALA A 52 -1.43 6.86 -9.35
C ALA A 52 -1.74 6.42 -7.92
N LEU A 53 -0.92 6.86 -6.96
CA LEU A 53 -1.13 6.61 -5.54
C LEU A 53 -2.33 7.39 -5.01
N SER A 54 -2.45 8.67 -5.36
CA SER A 54 -3.60 9.52 -5.00
C SER A 54 -4.91 8.98 -5.57
N ASP A 55 -4.92 8.64 -6.87
CA ASP A 55 -6.07 8.02 -7.54
C ASP A 55 -6.49 6.71 -6.84
N TYR A 56 -5.51 5.89 -6.40
CA TYR A 56 -5.81 4.69 -5.62
C TYR A 56 -6.37 5.02 -4.24
N LEU A 57 -5.80 5.97 -3.50
CA LEU A 57 -6.29 6.33 -2.17
C LEU A 57 -7.71 6.94 -2.20
N GLU A 58 -8.03 7.73 -3.23
CA GLU A 58 -9.34 8.38 -3.36
C GLU A 58 -10.43 7.47 -3.92
N ARG A 59 -10.12 6.65 -4.93
CA ARG A 59 -11.13 5.89 -5.69
C ARG A 59 -10.99 4.38 -5.57
N GLY A 60 -9.80 3.90 -5.25
CA GLY A 60 -9.46 2.48 -5.28
C GLY A 60 -9.25 1.84 -3.91
N ARG A 61 -9.16 2.61 -2.82
CA ARG A 61 -8.91 2.08 -1.47
C ARG A 61 -10.24 1.92 -0.73
N PRO A 62 -10.61 0.70 -0.30
CA PRO A 62 -11.80 0.51 0.52
C PRO A 62 -11.58 1.17 1.88
N THR A 63 -12.66 1.65 2.49
CA THR A 63 -12.61 2.23 3.83
C THR A 63 -12.06 1.20 4.81
N SER A 64 -10.95 1.55 5.45
CA SER A 64 -10.23 0.66 6.35
C SER A 64 -9.41 1.49 7.33
N ASP A 65 -9.38 1.04 8.59
CA ASP A 65 -8.57 1.62 9.68
C ASP A 65 -7.08 1.27 9.56
N ALA A 66 -6.71 0.39 8.61
CA ALA A 66 -5.33 0.07 8.33
C ALA A 66 -4.55 1.34 7.97
N ARG A 67 -3.30 1.44 8.42
CA ARG A 67 -2.41 2.57 8.11
C ARG A 67 -1.57 2.30 6.87
N GLU A 68 -1.59 1.08 6.40
CA GLU A 68 -0.98 0.60 5.17
C GLU A 68 -1.68 1.28 3.97
N VAL A 69 -0.85 1.72 3.02
CA VAL A 69 -1.30 2.30 1.76
C VAL A 69 -2.18 1.30 1.03
N PHE A 70 -1.64 0.11 0.77
CA PHE A 70 -2.30 -0.95 0.03
C PHE A 70 -2.97 -1.91 1.00
N VAL A 71 -4.28 -2.09 0.83
CA VAL A 71 -5.11 -2.97 1.68
C VAL A 71 -5.77 -4.04 0.83
N LEU A 72 -6.03 -5.20 1.45
CA LEU A 72 -6.77 -6.28 0.81
C LEU A 72 -8.23 -5.85 0.57
N HIS A 73 -8.71 -6.03 -0.65
CA HIS A 73 -10.13 -5.90 -0.96
C HIS A 73 -10.82 -7.22 -0.62
N ARG A 74 -11.36 -7.37 0.60
CA ARG A 74 -12.32 -8.46 0.87
C ARG A 74 -13.69 -8.00 0.38
N GLN A 75 -14.02 -8.27 -0.88
CA GLN A 75 -15.39 -8.20 -1.35
C GLN A 75 -16.05 -9.58 -1.21
N HIS A 76 -16.90 -9.75 -0.19
CA HIS A 76 -17.92 -10.81 -0.20
C HIS A 76 -19.25 -10.20 -0.66
N VAL A 77 -19.31 -9.73 -1.91
CA VAL A 77 -20.58 -9.22 -2.44
C VAL A 77 -21.47 -10.41 -2.82
N GLY A 78 -22.48 -10.69 -1.98
CA GLY A 78 -23.61 -11.56 -2.32
C GLY A 78 -23.56 -13.02 -1.85
N ALA A 79 -22.55 -13.46 -1.10
CA ALA A 79 -22.46 -14.85 -0.62
C ALA A 79 -22.91 -14.99 0.86
N PRO A 80 -23.71 -16.00 1.24
CA PRO A 80 -24.00 -16.29 2.64
C PRO A 80 -22.72 -16.73 3.38
N ILE A 81 -22.54 -16.20 4.59
CA ILE A 81 -21.36 -16.49 5.43
C ILE A 81 -21.33 -17.99 5.74
N ASN A 82 -20.22 -18.64 5.38
CA ASN A 82 -19.93 -20.02 5.80
C ASN A 82 -19.01 -20.02 7.03
N ARG A 83 -18.96 -21.14 7.75
CA ARG A 83 -18.13 -21.31 8.96
C ARG A 83 -16.63 -21.10 8.69
N GLN A 84 -16.18 -21.23 7.45
CA GLN A 84 -14.78 -21.02 7.04
C GLN A 84 -14.36 -19.54 7.14
N VAL A 85 -15.27 -18.60 6.80
CA VAL A 85 -15.01 -17.16 6.90
C VAL A 85 -14.77 -16.71 8.35
N VAL A 86 -15.32 -17.46 9.32
CA VAL A 86 -15.09 -17.24 10.75
C VAL A 86 -13.69 -17.68 11.17
N GLY A 87 -13.09 -18.68 10.49
CA GLY A 87 -11.74 -19.16 10.76
C GLY A 87 -10.64 -18.28 10.17
N ASP A 88 -10.87 -17.71 8.99
CA ASP A 88 -9.89 -16.85 8.28
C ASP A 88 -9.72 -15.44 8.90
N ALA A 89 -10.45 -15.15 9.98
CA ALA A 89 -10.41 -13.88 10.71
C ALA A 89 -9.66 -13.98 12.05
N VAL A 90 -9.14 -15.15 12.42
CA VAL A 90 -8.34 -15.41 13.63
C VAL A 90 -6.91 -15.75 13.26
#